data_AF-A0A1I1M928-F1
#
_entry.id   AF-A0A1I1M928-F1
#
_cell.length_a   1.000
_cell.length_b   1.000
_cell.length_c   1.000
_cell.angle_alpha   90.00
_cell.angle_beta   90.00
_cell.angle_gamma   90.00
#
_symmetry.space_group_name_H-M   'P 1'
#
loop_
_entity.id
_entity.type
_entity.pdbx_description
1 polymer ?
#
loop_
_entity_poly.entity_id
_entity_poly.type
_entity_poly.pdbx_seq_one_letter_code
_entity_poly.pdbx_strand_id
1 'polypeptide(L)'
;MPARRIPYLQPALAAGCLVLAACGSAPSSVSPAPAGRIEKVADPVFTDGGITAGGTGREIGFGRAEPGAVVAMSKLMGTGPAAVAPACTGLRAARWADGTTLYFAERPYDPAAFVGWRTATGQAGRTCAL
;
A
#
# COMPACT_ATOMS: atom_id res chain seq x y z
N MET A 1 -61.03 -22.42 40.74
CA MET A 1 -59.66 -21.97 40.41
C MET A 1 -59.59 -20.45 40.63
N PRO A 2 -59.12 -19.97 41.79
CA PRO A 2 -59.02 -18.52 42.04
C PRO A 2 -57.76 -17.92 41.43
N ALA A 3 -57.93 -16.77 40.78
CA ALA A 3 -56.89 -15.92 40.23
C ALA A 3 -56.06 -15.26 41.34
N ARG A 4 -54.74 -15.33 41.25
CA ARG A 4 -53.81 -14.49 42.01
C ARG A 4 -53.22 -13.42 41.10
N ARG A 5 -53.63 -12.17 41.31
CA ARG A 5 -52.89 -10.97 40.90
C ARG A 5 -51.83 -10.70 41.98
N ILE A 6 -50.58 -10.53 41.60
CA ILE A 6 -49.51 -10.04 42.48
C ILE A 6 -48.95 -8.77 41.83
N PRO A 7 -48.67 -7.71 42.63
CA PRO A 7 -48.48 -6.35 42.15
C PRO A 7 -47.07 -6.12 41.57
N TYR A 8 -47.01 -5.09 40.72
CA TYR A 8 -45.83 -4.41 40.21
C TYR A 8 -44.72 -4.22 41.26
N LEU A 9 -43.47 -4.50 40.88
CA LEU A 9 -42.33 -3.68 41.26
C LEU A 9 -41.29 -3.75 40.13
N GLN A 10 -41.25 -2.69 39.31
CA GLN A 10 -40.25 -2.49 38.27
C GLN A 10 -38.90 -2.21 38.94
N PRO A 11 -37.84 -3.00 38.68
CA PRO A 11 -36.49 -2.52 38.90
C PRO A 11 -36.12 -1.58 37.76
N ALA A 12 -35.73 -0.38 38.18
CA ALA A 12 -35.25 0.76 37.45
C ALA A 12 -34.53 0.46 36.11
N LEU A 13 -34.87 1.32 35.16
CA LEU A 13 -34.06 1.70 34.00
C LEU A 13 -32.59 1.86 34.40
N ALA A 14 -31.75 0.90 34.04
CA ALA A 14 -30.34 1.14 33.81
C ALA A 14 -30.14 1.16 32.30
N ALA A 15 -30.50 2.30 31.70
CA ALA A 15 -30.04 2.69 30.38
C ALA A 15 -28.51 2.87 30.48
N GLY A 16 -27.79 1.75 30.42
CA GLY A 16 -26.35 1.74 30.25
C GLY A 16 -26.05 2.23 28.85
N CYS A 17 -25.83 3.54 28.71
CA CYS A 17 -25.15 4.10 27.55
C CYS A 17 -23.76 3.46 27.48
N LEU A 18 -23.64 2.37 26.73
CA LEU A 18 -22.39 1.87 26.20
C LEU A 18 -21.86 2.94 25.24
N VAL A 19 -21.11 3.89 25.79
CA VAL A 19 -20.28 4.79 24.99
C VAL A 19 -19.15 3.93 24.46
N LEU A 20 -19.36 3.29 23.31
CA LEU A 20 -18.27 2.87 22.46
C LEU A 20 -17.56 4.16 22.03
N ALA A 21 -16.55 4.54 22.80
CA ALA A 21 -15.53 5.46 22.33
C ALA A 21 -14.93 4.84 21.08
N ALA A 22 -15.39 5.31 19.92
CA ALA A 22 -14.80 5.02 18.65
C ALA A 22 -13.31 5.39 18.77
N CYS A 23 -12.44 4.37 18.76
CA CYS A 23 -11.06 4.57 18.35
C CYS A 23 -11.14 5.16 16.95
N GLY A 24 -11.02 6.48 16.87
CA GLY A 24 -10.78 7.17 15.61
C GLY A 24 -9.58 6.49 14.97
N SER A 25 -9.83 5.80 13.87
CA SER A 25 -8.79 5.33 12.98
C SER A 25 -8.07 6.57 12.47
N ALA A 26 -7.03 7.00 13.17
CA ALA A 26 -6.09 7.95 12.63
C ALA A 26 -5.61 7.34 11.31
N PRO A 27 -5.72 8.04 10.17
CA PRO A 27 -5.05 7.58 8.98
C PRO A 27 -3.57 7.46 9.35
N SER A 28 -3.06 6.24 9.35
CA SER A 28 -1.63 6.01 9.43
C SER A 28 -1.06 6.55 8.13
N SER A 29 -0.81 7.86 8.09
CA SER A 29 0.20 8.44 7.23
C SER A 29 1.49 7.77 7.66
N VAL A 30 1.82 6.67 6.97
CA VAL A 30 3.14 6.07 7.02
C VAL A 30 4.08 7.17 6.52
N SER A 31 4.61 7.93 7.47
CA SER A 31 5.64 8.91 7.19
C SER A 31 6.79 8.15 6.54
N PRO A 32 7.26 8.54 5.35
CA PRO A 32 8.36 7.83 4.72
C PRO A 32 9.54 7.88 5.69
N ALA A 33 10.05 6.70 6.06
CA ALA A 33 11.31 6.62 6.78
C ALA A 33 12.35 7.47 6.02
N PRO A 34 13.23 8.23 6.70
CA PRO A 34 14.25 9.01 6.03
C PRO A 34 14.99 8.08 5.05
N ALA A 35 15.16 8.55 3.81
CA ALA A 35 15.78 7.80 2.73
C ALA A 35 17.26 7.54 3.07
N GLY A 36 17.49 6.57 3.95
CA GLY A 36 18.81 6.05 4.28
C GLY A 36 19.37 5.36 3.05
N ARG A 37 20.69 5.44 2.89
CA ARG A 37 21.39 4.67 1.86
C ARG A 37 21.15 3.18 2.12
N ILE A 38 20.66 2.47 1.10
CA ILE A 38 20.50 1.01 1.10
C ILE A 38 21.68 0.45 0.31
N GLU A 39 22.25 -0.67 0.75
CA GLU A 39 23.29 -1.36 -0.03
C GLU A 39 22.72 -1.79 -1.38
N LYS A 40 23.35 -1.31 -2.46
CA LYS A 40 22.92 -1.61 -3.82
C LYS A 40 23.33 -3.03 -4.20
N VAL A 41 22.36 -3.85 -4.61
CA VAL A 41 22.60 -5.28 -4.88
C VAL A 41 22.80 -5.63 -6.35
N ALA A 42 22.31 -4.80 -7.27
CA ALA A 42 22.47 -4.92 -8.73
C ALA A 42 21.91 -3.66 -9.41
N ASP A 43 22.18 -3.51 -10.71
CA ASP A 43 21.52 -2.51 -11.56
C ASP A 43 20.13 -3.01 -12.02
N PRO A 44 19.09 -2.15 -11.96
CA PRO A 44 17.78 -2.48 -12.53
C PRO A 44 17.84 -2.44 -14.07
N VAL A 45 17.33 -3.50 -14.70
CA VAL A 45 17.10 -3.56 -16.14
C VAL A 45 15.60 -3.56 -16.38
N PHE A 46 15.11 -2.49 -16.98
CA PHE A 46 13.68 -2.32 -17.25
C PHE A 46 13.28 -3.03 -18.54
N THR A 47 12.22 -3.84 -18.48
CA THR A 47 11.75 -4.71 -19.57
C THR A 47 10.23 -4.61 -19.73
N ASP A 48 9.69 -5.13 -20.82
CA ASP A 48 8.23 -5.13 -21.06
C ASP A 48 7.43 -5.96 -20.03
N GLY A 49 8.06 -6.91 -19.32
CA GLY A 49 7.42 -7.76 -18.31
C GLY A 49 7.61 -7.29 -16.85
N GLY A 50 8.45 -6.28 -16.63
CA GLY A 50 8.83 -5.85 -15.28
C GLY A 50 10.27 -5.36 -15.22
N ILE A 51 10.97 -5.68 -14.12
CA ILE A 51 12.33 -5.19 -13.87
C ILE A 51 13.22 -6.36 -13.47
N THR A 52 14.28 -6.62 -14.22
CA THR A 52 15.29 -7.63 -13.88
C THR A 52 16.38 -7.00 -13.02
N ALA A 53 16.87 -7.75 -12.03
CA ALA A 53 18.09 -7.40 -11.30
C ALA A 53 19.30 -7.91 -12.11
N GLY A 54 20.00 -7.01 -12.80
CA GLY A 54 21.00 -7.31 -13.83
C GLY A 54 21.94 -8.48 -13.50
N GLY A 55 22.09 -9.43 -14.43
CA GLY A 55 23.00 -10.59 -14.31
C GLY A 55 22.61 -11.64 -13.27
N THR A 56 21.62 -11.41 -12.41
CA THR A 56 21.25 -12.34 -11.31
C THR A 56 20.16 -13.34 -11.67
N GLY A 57 19.45 -13.14 -12.79
CA GLY A 57 18.28 -13.94 -13.17
C GLY A 57 17.03 -13.71 -12.30
N ARG A 58 17.05 -12.72 -11.39
CA ARG A 58 15.91 -12.37 -10.52
C ARG A 58 15.10 -11.22 -11.10
N GLU A 59 13.80 -11.21 -10.82
CA GLU A 59 12.87 -10.24 -11.39
C GLU A 59 11.91 -9.64 -10.34
N ILE A 60 11.52 -8.39 -10.58
CA ILE A 60 10.32 -7.73 -10.05
C ILE A 60 9.28 -7.74 -11.18
N GLY A 61 8.55 -8.84 -11.31
CA GLY A 61 7.53 -9.01 -12.34
C GLY A 61 6.22 -8.30 -12.00
N PHE A 62 5.42 -7.99 -13.03
CA PHE A 62 4.06 -7.49 -12.84
C PHE A 62 3.20 -8.45 -12.00
N GLY A 63 2.24 -7.90 -11.26
CA GLY A 63 1.41 -8.61 -10.29
C GLY A 63 2.00 -8.68 -8.88
N ARG A 64 3.30 -8.38 -8.71
CA ARG A 64 3.95 -8.40 -7.39
C ARG A 64 3.36 -7.35 -6.45
N ALA A 65 3.18 -7.68 -5.18
CA ALA A 65 2.66 -6.76 -4.17
C ALA A 65 3.56 -5.52 -3.96
N GLU A 66 2.95 -4.34 -3.80
CA GLU A 66 3.59 -3.02 -3.64
C GLU A 66 4.72 -3.03 -2.60
N PRO A 67 4.52 -3.51 -1.35
CA PRO A 67 5.60 -3.47 -0.35
C PRO A 67 6.84 -4.27 -0.78
N GLY A 68 6.64 -5.45 -1.37
CA GLY A 68 7.73 -6.31 -1.82
C GLY A 68 8.45 -5.77 -3.05
N ALA A 69 7.70 -5.18 -3.99
CA ALA A 69 8.26 -4.54 -5.17
C ALA A 69 9.05 -3.27 -4.83
N VAL A 70 8.53 -2.42 -3.94
CA VAL A 70 9.23 -1.21 -3.46
C VAL A 70 10.53 -1.60 -2.75
N VAL A 71 10.49 -2.56 -1.81
CA VAL A 71 11.71 -3.01 -1.11
C VAL A 71 12.74 -3.58 -2.09
N ALA A 72 12.31 -4.39 -3.06
CA ALA A 72 13.23 -4.94 -4.05
C ALA A 72 13.83 -3.85 -4.93
N MET A 73 13.01 -2.91 -5.40
CA MET A 73 13.47 -1.79 -6.22
C MET A 73 14.42 -0.89 -5.43
N SER A 74 14.13 -0.61 -4.16
CA SER A 74 15.01 0.20 -3.32
C SER A 74 16.39 -0.42 -3.12
N LYS A 75 16.50 -1.74 -3.09
CA LYS A 75 17.79 -2.45 -3.11
C LYS A 75 18.53 -2.35 -4.44
N LEU A 76 17.81 -2.26 -5.56
CA LEU A 76 18.42 -2.03 -6.88
C LEU A 76 18.85 -0.58 -7.07
N MET A 77 18.07 0.37 -6.54
CA MET A 77 18.36 1.80 -6.61
C MET A 77 19.37 2.26 -5.55
N GLY A 78 19.63 1.45 -4.52
CA GLY A 78 20.46 1.83 -3.36
C GLY A 78 19.81 2.88 -2.45
N THR A 79 18.51 3.14 -2.63
CA THR A 79 17.75 4.12 -1.84
C THR A 79 16.24 3.85 -1.90
N GLY A 80 15.53 4.32 -0.88
CA GLY A 80 14.07 4.33 -0.83
C GLY A 80 13.44 5.24 -1.90
N PRO A 81 12.16 5.03 -2.27
CA PRO A 81 11.44 6.04 -3.05
C PRO A 81 11.34 7.34 -2.23
N ALA A 82 11.39 8.47 -2.92
CA ALA A 82 11.13 9.79 -2.35
C ALA A 82 9.67 9.93 -1.87
N ALA A 83 8.73 9.26 -2.54
CA ALA A 83 7.33 9.23 -2.14
C ALA A 83 6.63 7.95 -2.63
N VAL A 84 5.65 7.49 -1.85
CA VAL A 84 4.64 6.51 -2.27
C VAL A 84 3.26 7.12 -2.03
N ALA A 85 2.52 7.38 -3.10
CA ALA A 85 1.26 8.13 -3.03
C ALA A 85 0.32 7.74 -4.18
N PRO A 86 -0.98 8.08 -4.12
CA PRO A 86 -1.87 8.03 -5.28
C PRO A 86 -1.25 8.74 -6.50
N ALA A 87 -1.47 8.20 -7.70
CA ALA A 87 -0.89 8.72 -8.94
C ALA A 87 -1.97 9.22 -9.90
N CYS A 88 -2.94 8.38 -10.21
CA CYS A 88 -4.15 8.69 -10.98
C CYS A 88 -5.24 7.71 -10.56
N THR A 89 -6.46 7.86 -11.09
CA THR A 89 -7.60 7.02 -10.69
C THR A 89 -7.27 5.53 -10.77
N GLY A 90 -7.34 4.85 -9.62
CA GLY A 90 -7.07 3.42 -9.48
C GLY A 90 -5.59 3.01 -9.48
N LEU A 91 -4.66 3.96 -9.54
CA LEU A 91 -3.21 3.70 -9.46
C LEU A 91 -2.54 4.50 -8.34
N ARG A 92 -1.65 3.83 -7.63
CA ARG A 92 -0.63 4.43 -6.74
C ARG A 92 0.72 4.40 -7.44
N ALA A 93 1.65 5.23 -6.99
CA ALA A 93 3.01 5.21 -7.49
C ALA A 93 4.06 5.40 -6.39
N ALA A 94 5.14 4.64 -6.52
CA ALA A 94 6.39 4.89 -5.81
C ALA A 94 7.35 5.62 -6.75
N ARG A 95 7.88 6.77 -6.33
CA ARG A 95 8.71 7.67 -7.13
C ARG A 95 10.09 7.82 -6.51
N TRP A 96 11.14 7.63 -7.29
CA TRP A 96 12.53 7.85 -6.90
C TRP A 96 13.01 9.23 -7.36
N ALA A 97 14.06 9.71 -6.73
CA ALA A 97 14.60 11.06 -6.97
C ALA A 97 15.16 11.24 -8.40
N ASP A 98 15.52 10.15 -9.08
CA ASP A 98 15.98 10.14 -10.47
C ASP A 98 14.84 10.20 -11.51
N GLY A 99 13.59 10.25 -11.06
CA GLY A 99 12.40 10.23 -11.92
C GLY A 99 11.86 8.83 -12.21
N THR A 100 12.53 7.77 -11.76
CA THR A 100 12.03 6.40 -11.87
C THR A 100 10.72 6.26 -11.07
N THR A 101 9.69 5.74 -11.71
CA THR A 101 8.35 5.59 -11.12
C THR A 101 7.84 4.16 -11.33
N LEU A 102 7.41 3.52 -10.24
CA LEU A 102 6.65 2.27 -10.30
C LEU A 102 5.18 2.55 -10.05
N TYR A 103 4.30 1.93 -10.83
CA TYR A 103 2.85 2.07 -10.73
C TYR A 103 2.24 0.79 -10.14
N PHE A 104 1.29 0.99 -9.22
CA PHE A 104 0.61 -0.08 -8.52
C PHE A 104 -0.91 0.08 -8.66
N ALA A 105 -1.59 -0.98 -9.10
CA ALA A 105 -3.04 -1.03 -9.15
C ALA A 105 -3.60 -1.43 -7.79
N GLU A 106 -4.52 -0.64 -7.26
CA GLU A 106 -5.20 -0.96 -6.01
C GLU A 106 -6.05 -2.22 -6.17
N ARG A 107 -6.12 -3.03 -5.12
CA ARG A 107 -6.90 -4.27 -5.08
C ARG A 107 -7.75 -4.28 -3.81
N PRO A 108 -9.04 -4.67 -3.88
CA PRO A 108 -9.84 -4.87 -2.68
C PRO A 108 -9.22 -5.96 -1.80
N TYR A 109 -9.01 -5.67 -0.52
CA TYR A 109 -8.51 -6.62 0.49
C TYR A 109 -7.09 -7.15 0.30
N ASP A 110 -6.36 -6.66 -0.71
CA ASP A 110 -5.00 -7.06 -1.04
C ASP A 110 -4.08 -5.84 -1.15
N PRO A 111 -2.76 -5.98 -0.92
CA PRO A 111 -1.82 -4.92 -1.27
C PRO A 111 -1.88 -4.64 -2.78
N ALA A 112 -1.68 -3.37 -3.15
CA ALA A 112 -1.66 -2.95 -4.54
C ALA A 112 -0.64 -3.77 -5.34
N ALA A 113 -0.97 -4.11 -6.58
CA ALA A 113 -0.13 -4.94 -7.44
C ALA A 113 0.70 -4.07 -8.38
N PHE A 114 1.99 -4.36 -8.54
CA PHE A 114 2.86 -3.72 -9.51
C PHE A 114 2.34 -3.99 -10.93
N VAL A 115 2.05 -2.94 -11.70
CA VAL A 115 1.42 -3.07 -13.03
C VAL A 115 2.15 -2.33 -14.13
N GLY A 116 3.17 -1.55 -13.80
CA GLY A 116 3.91 -0.79 -14.81
C GLY A 116 5.01 0.05 -14.20
N TRP A 117 5.94 0.49 -15.04
CA TRP A 117 7.04 1.35 -14.65
C TRP A 117 7.26 2.44 -15.70
N ARG A 118 7.92 3.53 -15.29
CA ARG A 118 8.37 4.62 -16.15
C ARG A 118 9.72 5.14 -15.68
N THR A 119 10.58 5.47 -16.62
CA THR A 119 11.85 6.17 -16.42
C THR A 119 11.95 7.32 -17.42
N ALA A 120 13.08 8.03 -17.43
CA ALA A 120 13.37 9.03 -18.47
C ALA A 120 13.50 8.42 -19.88
N THR A 121 13.80 7.12 -19.98
CA THR A 121 14.13 6.45 -21.25
C THR A 121 13.02 5.54 -21.78
N GLY A 122 11.98 5.27 -21.00
CA GLY A 122 10.90 4.41 -21.44
C GLY A 122 9.82 4.16 -20.39
N GLN A 123 8.87 3.32 -20.76
CA GLN A 123 7.79 2.86 -19.90
C GLN A 123 7.29 1.50 -20.36
N ALA A 124 6.73 0.72 -19.45
CA ALA A 124 5.99 -0.50 -19.78
C ALA A 124 4.82 -0.73 -18.82
N GLY A 125 3.87 -1.56 -19.26
CA GLY A 125 2.66 -1.89 -18.51
C GLY A 125 1.67 -0.73 -18.41
N ARG A 126 0.88 -0.72 -17.34
CA ARG A 126 -0.13 0.31 -17.07
C ARG A 126 0.49 1.46 -16.29
N THR A 127 0.52 2.63 -16.92
CA THR A 127 0.98 3.88 -16.30
C THR A 127 -0.08 4.98 -16.48
N CYS A 128 0.02 6.09 -15.74
CA CYS A 128 -0.91 7.21 -15.92
C CYS A 128 -0.68 7.90 -17.28
N ALA A 129 -1.74 8.26 -18.00
CA ALA A 129 -1.60 9.13 -19.18
C ALA A 129 -0.94 10.47 -18.78
N LEU A 130 -0.18 11.06 -19.71
CA LEU A 130 0.40 12.39 -19.56
C LEU A 130 -0.69 13.46 -19.68
#